data_AF-A0A7G1IRG5-F1
#
_entry.id   AF-A0A7G1IRG5-F1
#
_cell.length_a   1.000
_cell.length_b   1.000
_cell.length_c   1.000
_cell.angle_alpha   90.00
_cell.angle_beta   90.00
_cell.angle_gamma   90.00
#
_symmetry.space_group_name_H-M   'P 1'
#
loop_
_entity.id
_entity.type
_entity.pdbx_description
1 polymer ?
#
loop_
_entity_poly.entity_id
_entity_poly.type
_entity_poly.pdbx_seq_one_letter_code
_entity_poly.pdbx_strand_id
1 'polypeptide(L)'
;MAWAYDDEIDMDYHVRRSALPSPGRVRDLLELTSRLHTSLLDRHRPLWELYVVEGLNDGRFAMYTKMHHALIDGVSAMKLMQRTLSTDPDDTEVRAMWNLPRRLARRRADRRLRSARWSSWPDRLWALPLRP
;
A
#
# COMPACT_ATOMS: atom_id res chain seq x y z
N MET A 1 9.28 15.16 18.23
CA MET A 1 8.04 14.80 17.51
C MET A 1 8.00 13.29 17.36
N ALA A 2 6.85 12.67 17.57
CA ALA A 2 6.63 11.24 17.44
C ALA A 2 5.32 10.99 16.68
N TRP A 3 5.19 9.83 16.05
CA TRP A 3 3.93 9.37 15.47
C TRP A 3 3.04 8.79 16.56
N ALA A 4 1.73 9.02 16.45
CA ALA A 4 0.71 8.40 17.28
C ALA A 4 -0.32 7.70 16.38
N TYR A 5 -1.05 6.75 16.96
CA TYR A 5 -2.24 6.23 16.31
C TYR A 5 -3.35 7.27 16.37
N ASP A 6 -4.13 7.32 15.30
CA ASP A 6 -5.35 8.08 15.22
C ASP A 6 -6.50 7.07 15.12
N ASP A 7 -7.34 7.05 16.15
CA ASP A 7 -8.48 6.13 16.26
C ASP A 7 -9.76 6.73 15.63
N GLU A 8 -9.74 8.02 15.26
CA GLU A 8 -10.89 8.78 14.75
C GLU A 8 -10.62 9.31 13.33
N ILE A 9 -10.27 8.41 12.40
CA ILE A 9 -10.02 8.77 11.01
C ILE A 9 -11.32 9.15 10.31
N ASP A 10 -11.43 10.43 9.92
CA ASP A 10 -12.49 10.96 9.07
C ASP A 10 -12.29 10.52 7.61
N MET A 11 -12.95 9.43 7.23
CA MET A 11 -12.82 8.84 5.89
C MET A 11 -13.38 9.73 4.78
N ASP A 12 -14.36 10.59 5.07
CA ASP A 12 -14.94 11.50 4.06
C ASP A 12 -13.97 12.63 3.70
N TYR A 13 -13.09 13.01 4.64
CA TYR A 13 -11.96 13.90 4.35
C TYR A 13 -10.93 13.23 3.44
N HIS A 14 -10.57 11.98 3.73
CA HIS A 14 -9.47 11.29 3.04
C HIS A 14 -9.88 10.66 1.71
N VAL A 15 -11.15 10.30 1.50
CA VAL A 15 -11.66 9.65 0.29
C VAL A 15 -12.75 10.50 -0.32
N ARG A 16 -12.40 11.19 -1.40
CA ARG A 16 -13.26 12.21 -2.01
C ARG A 16 -13.67 11.81 -3.42
N ARG A 17 -14.90 12.13 -3.79
CA ARG A 17 -15.36 12.03 -5.18
C ARG A 17 -15.16 13.37 -5.89
N SER A 18 -14.72 13.32 -7.14
CA SER A 18 -14.62 14.48 -8.03
C SER A 18 -15.10 14.08 -9.42
N ALA A 19 -15.54 15.04 -10.21
CA ALA A 19 -15.92 14.82 -11.60
C ALA A 19 -15.17 15.79 -12.51
N LEU A 20 -14.80 15.34 -13.70
CA LEU A 20 -14.27 16.21 -14.73
C LEU A 20 -15.41 16.98 -15.42
N PRO A 21 -15.19 18.26 -15.78
CA PRO A 21 -16.11 18.95 -16.65
C PRO A 21 -16.10 18.30 -18.05
N SER A 22 -17.22 18.40 -18.77
CA SER A 22 -17.25 18.10 -20.21
C SER A 22 -16.19 18.95 -20.93
N PRO A 23 -15.40 18.38 -21.86
CA PRO A 23 -15.59 17.08 -22.50
C PRO A 23 -14.85 15.90 -21.84
N GLY A 24 -14.27 16.02 -20.64
CA GLY A 24 -13.71 14.86 -19.92
C GLY A 24 -12.42 14.30 -20.52
N ARG A 25 -11.52 15.16 -21.02
CA ARG A 25 -10.26 14.72 -21.64
C ARG A 25 -9.20 14.44 -20.58
N VAL A 26 -8.17 13.68 -20.98
CA VAL A 26 -6.95 13.48 -20.17
C VAL A 26 -6.32 14.82 -19.74
N ARG A 27 -6.36 15.85 -20.59
CA ARG A 27 -5.86 17.19 -20.23
C ARG A 27 -6.61 17.77 -19.03
N ASP A 28 -7.93 17.61 -18.98
CA ASP A 28 -8.77 18.13 -17.92
C ASP A 28 -8.49 17.36 -16.59
N LEU A 29 -8.20 16.06 -16.68
CA LEU A 29 -7.70 15.25 -15.56
C LEU A 29 -6.32 15.73 -15.04
N LEU A 30 -5.38 16.02 -15.94
CA LEU A 30 -4.05 16.51 -15.56
C LEU A 30 -4.10 17.91 -14.93
N GLU A 31 -5.03 18.76 -15.39
CA GLU A 31 -5.27 20.06 -14.77
C GLU A 31 -5.83 19.92 -13.34
N LEU A 32 -6.84 19.05 -13.13
CA LEU A 32 -7.34 18.73 -11.80
C LEU A 32 -6.23 18.18 -10.90
N THR A 33 -5.47 17.20 -11.42
CA THR A 33 -4.32 16.60 -10.73
C THR A 33 -3.32 17.66 -10.28
N SER A 34 -3.02 18.63 -11.15
CA SER A 34 -2.08 19.72 -10.83
C SER A 34 -2.59 20.58 -9.67
N ARG A 35 -3.87 20.96 -9.70
CA ARG A 35 -4.50 21.75 -8.63
C ARG A 35 -4.48 21.00 -7.29
N LEU A 36 -4.85 19.72 -7.29
CA LEU A 36 -4.82 18.86 -6.10
C LEU A 36 -3.38 18.64 -5.58
N HIS A 37 -2.39 18.60 -6.47
CA HIS A 37 -1.01 18.39 -6.06
C HIS A 37 -0.38 19.63 -5.43
N THR A 38 -0.85 20.83 -5.74
CA THR A 38 -0.34 22.09 -5.15
C THR A 38 -0.84 22.35 -3.72
N SER A 39 -2.04 21.90 -3.34
CA SER A 39 -2.56 22.11 -1.98
C SER A 39 -1.73 21.37 -0.94
N LEU A 40 -1.50 21.94 0.24
CA LEU A 40 -0.84 21.20 1.32
C LEU A 40 -1.80 20.21 1.97
N LEU A 41 -1.27 19.07 2.42
CA LEU A 41 -2.00 18.15 3.30
C LEU A 41 -2.13 18.79 4.69
N ASP A 42 -3.31 18.64 5.31
CA ASP A 42 -3.52 19.07 6.70
C ASP A 42 -2.68 18.21 7.65
N ARG A 43 -1.82 18.86 8.45
CA ARG A 43 -0.91 18.18 9.39
C ARG A 43 -1.59 17.75 10.68
N HIS A 44 -2.84 18.11 10.89
CA HIS A 44 -3.65 17.65 12.01
C HIS A 44 -4.38 16.34 11.72
N ARG A 45 -4.20 15.77 10.53
CA ARG A 45 -4.85 14.55 10.06
C ARG A 45 -3.81 13.56 9.50
N PRO A 46 -4.16 12.27 9.32
CA PRO A 46 -3.33 11.34 8.58
C PRO A 46 -2.89 11.92 7.23
N LEU A 47 -1.58 11.90 6.95
CA LEU A 47 -1.00 12.66 5.83
C LEU A 47 -1.16 11.97 4.46
N TRP A 48 -2.40 11.67 4.07
CA TRP A 48 -2.76 11.11 2.77
C TRP A 48 -4.16 11.54 2.32
N GLU A 49 -4.41 11.55 1.01
CA GLU A 49 -5.73 11.77 0.42
C GLU A 49 -5.88 10.90 -0.85
N LEU A 50 -7.11 10.51 -1.16
CA LEU A 50 -7.50 9.78 -2.37
C LEU A 50 -8.73 10.44 -3.00
N TYR A 51 -8.66 10.69 -4.31
CA TYR A 51 -9.75 11.20 -5.11
C TYR A 51 -10.16 10.17 -6.15
N VAL A 52 -11.42 9.77 -6.15
CA VAL A 52 -12.05 9.03 -7.24
C VAL A 52 -12.63 10.04 -8.22
N VAL A 53 -12.07 10.09 -9.42
CA VAL A 53 -12.37 11.10 -10.44
C VAL A 53 -13.18 10.45 -11.56
N GLU A 54 -14.44 10.82 -11.70
CA GLU A 54 -15.35 10.37 -12.76
C GLU A 54 -15.41 11.35 -13.94
N GLY A 55 -16.08 10.95 -15.03
CA GLY A 55 -16.36 11.84 -16.16
C GLY A 55 -15.30 11.87 -17.26
N LEU A 56 -14.45 10.84 -17.39
CA LEU A 56 -13.64 10.68 -18.60
C LEU A 56 -14.53 10.32 -19.80
N ASN A 57 -14.18 10.85 -20.96
CA ASN A 57 -14.98 10.76 -22.19
C ASN A 57 -15.19 9.35 -22.74
N ASP A 58 -14.39 8.37 -22.30
CA ASP A 58 -14.45 6.97 -22.69
C ASP A 58 -15.10 6.09 -21.61
N GLY A 59 -15.79 6.70 -20.64
CA GLY A 59 -16.49 5.99 -19.57
C GLY A 59 -15.58 5.45 -18.46
N ARG A 60 -14.28 5.78 -18.48
CA ARG A 60 -13.36 5.43 -17.39
C ARG A 60 -13.49 6.38 -16.20
N PHE A 61 -12.85 5.99 -15.10
CA PHE A 61 -12.56 6.85 -13.96
C PHE A 61 -11.06 6.80 -13.67
N ALA A 62 -10.58 7.76 -12.87
CA ALA A 62 -9.20 7.80 -12.40
C ALA A 62 -9.15 7.83 -10.87
N MET A 63 -8.04 7.35 -10.31
CA MET A 63 -7.72 7.48 -8.90
C MET A 63 -6.50 8.38 -8.77
N TYR A 64 -6.66 9.53 -8.12
CA TYR A 64 -5.54 10.39 -7.73
C TYR A 64 -5.25 10.19 -6.25
N THR A 65 -4.02 9.82 -5.91
CA THR A 65 -3.61 9.59 -4.51
C THR A 65 -2.42 10.48 -4.18
N LYS A 66 -2.48 11.14 -3.04
CA LYS A 66 -1.43 12.00 -2.51
C LYS A 66 -1.04 11.54 -1.12
N MET A 67 0.25 11.38 -0.86
CA MET A 67 0.79 10.96 0.45
C MET A 67 2.02 11.79 0.77
N HIS A 68 2.18 12.19 2.03
CA HIS A 68 3.36 12.93 2.46
C HIS A 68 4.59 12.01 2.58
N HIS A 69 5.76 12.47 2.13
CA HIS A 69 7.00 11.65 2.14
C HIS A 69 7.50 11.24 3.53
N ALA A 70 7.13 11.98 4.57
CA ALA A 70 7.39 11.56 5.96
C ALA A 70 6.65 10.27 6.34
N LEU A 71 5.54 9.95 5.65
CA LEU A 71 4.75 8.74 5.87
C LEU A 71 5.27 7.56 5.04
N ILE A 72 5.60 7.80 3.77
CA ILE A 72 5.95 6.74 2.82
C ILE A 72 6.82 7.27 1.67
N ASP A 73 7.82 6.49 1.25
CA ASP A 73 8.60 6.80 0.04
C ASP A 73 7.81 6.45 -1.24
N GLY A 74 8.24 7.01 -2.38
CA GLY A 74 7.51 6.84 -3.64
C GLY A 74 7.42 5.38 -4.12
N VAL A 75 8.46 4.57 -3.92
CA VAL A 75 8.46 3.16 -4.35
C VAL A 75 7.50 2.35 -3.47
N SER A 76 7.54 2.58 -2.17
CA SER A 76 6.63 1.95 -1.21
C SER A 76 5.17 2.34 -1.47
N ALA A 77 4.91 3.60 -1.83
CA ALA A 77 3.57 4.06 -2.19
C ALA A 77 3.03 3.35 -3.44
N MET A 78 3.83 3.19 -4.49
CA MET A 78 3.43 2.45 -5.69
C MET A 78 3.16 0.97 -5.39
N LYS A 79 4.02 0.34 -4.58
CA LYS A 79 3.79 -1.04 -4.12
C LYS A 79 2.52 -1.18 -3.28
N LEU A 80 2.19 -0.16 -2.47
CA LEU A 80 0.95 -0.12 -1.70
C LEU A 80 -0.27 -0.11 -2.63
N MET A 81 -0.27 0.75 -3.66
CA MET A 81 -1.37 0.83 -4.63
C MET A 81 -1.50 -0.45 -5.47
N GLN A 82 -0.40 -1.07 -5.87
CA GLN A 82 -0.49 -2.35 -6.58
C GLN A 82 -1.14 -3.46 -5.73
N ARG A 83 -0.98 -3.42 -4.40
CA ARG A 83 -1.57 -4.42 -3.50
C ARG A 83 -3.08 -4.24 -3.28
N THR A 84 -3.65 -3.11 -3.67
CA THR A 84 -5.11 -2.91 -3.63
C THR A 84 -5.81 -3.51 -4.84
N LEU A 85 -5.05 -3.93 -5.86
CA LEU A 85 -5.57 -4.47 -7.11
C LEU A 85 -5.41 -6.00 -7.14
N SER A 86 -6.29 -6.65 -7.89
CA SER A 86 -6.20 -8.07 -8.23
C SER A 86 -5.99 -8.24 -9.73
N THR A 87 -5.30 -9.30 -10.12
CA THR A 87 -5.21 -9.73 -11.53
C THR A 87 -6.32 -10.68 -11.91
N ASP A 88 -7.06 -11.19 -10.91
CA ASP A 88 -8.22 -12.04 -11.11
C ASP A 88 -9.45 -11.16 -11.35
N PRO A 89 -10.07 -11.20 -12.54
CA PRO A 89 -11.25 -10.39 -12.86
C PRO A 89 -12.49 -10.76 -12.04
N ASP A 90 -12.54 -11.97 -11.48
CA ASP A 90 -13.67 -12.46 -10.67
C ASP A 90 -13.48 -12.18 -9.17
N ASP A 91 -12.35 -11.59 -8.79
CA ASP A 91 -12.05 -11.23 -7.40
C ASP A 91 -12.84 -9.99 -6.97
N THR A 92 -13.83 -10.23 -6.12
CA THR A 92 -14.73 -9.21 -5.56
C THR A 92 -14.27 -8.67 -4.20
N GLU A 93 -13.11 -9.10 -3.69
CA GLU A 93 -12.60 -8.65 -2.40
C GLU A 93 -12.08 -7.21 -2.49
N VAL A 94 -12.74 -6.30 -1.76
CA VAL A 94 -12.33 -4.90 -1.67
C VAL A 94 -11.09 -4.76 -0.79
N ARG A 95 -10.00 -4.29 -1.39
CA ARG A 95 -8.72 -4.07 -0.72
C ARG A 95 -8.39 -2.59 -0.71
N ALA A 96 -8.79 -1.89 0.34
CA ALA A 96 -8.46 -0.48 0.48
C ALA A 96 -7.03 -0.30 1.01
N MET A 97 -6.31 0.73 0.53
CA MET A 97 -4.93 1.01 0.95
C MET A 97 -4.78 1.27 2.47
N TRP A 98 -5.83 1.79 3.12
CA TRP A 98 -5.91 2.00 4.57
C TRP A 98 -6.34 0.77 5.37
N ASN A 99 -6.76 -0.31 4.69
CA ASN A 99 -7.20 -1.56 5.32
C ASN A 99 -6.59 -2.80 4.64
N LEU A 100 -5.30 -2.73 4.27
CA LEU A 100 -4.62 -3.89 3.71
C LEU A 100 -4.25 -4.89 4.81
N PRO A 101 -4.49 -6.20 4.62
CA PRO A 101 -4.11 -7.20 5.59
C PRO A 101 -2.60 -7.12 5.87
N ARG A 102 -2.24 -6.99 7.15
CA ARG A 102 -0.84 -7.01 7.59
C ARG A 102 -0.26 -8.39 7.26
N ARG A 103 0.84 -8.42 6.50
CA ARG A 103 1.54 -9.64 6.04
C ARG A 103 2.19 -10.47 7.18
N LEU A 104 1.79 -10.27 8.43
CA LEU A 104 2.34 -10.92 9.63
C LEU A 104 2.07 -12.44 9.66
N ALA A 105 1.17 -12.96 8.83
CA ALA A 105 0.83 -14.39 8.81
C ALA A 105 1.89 -15.29 8.15
N ARG A 106 2.68 -14.81 7.18
CA ARG A 106 3.55 -15.70 6.38
C ARG A 106 4.93 -15.96 6.99
N ARG A 107 5.42 -15.05 7.85
CA ARG A 107 6.73 -15.20 8.53
C ARG A 107 6.72 -16.18 9.71
N ARG A 108 5.57 -16.41 10.38
CA ARG A 108 5.47 -17.36 11.51
C ARG A 108 5.41 -18.81 11.05
N ALA A 109 4.83 -19.09 9.88
CA ALA A 109 4.80 -20.44 9.30
C ALA A 109 6.20 -20.92 8.88
N ASP A 110 6.98 -20.07 8.20
CA ASP A 110 8.33 -20.42 7.74
C ASP A 110 9.33 -20.66 8.88
N ARG A 111 9.18 -19.96 10.02
CA ARG A 111 10.08 -20.13 11.16
C ARG A 111 9.91 -21.47 11.86
N ARG A 112 8.68 -22.01 11.91
CA ARG A 112 8.39 -23.34 12.48
C ARG A 112 8.91 -24.48 11.58
N LEU A 113 8.85 -24.30 10.27
CA LEU A 113 9.36 -25.28 9.30
C LEU A 113 10.90 -25.31 9.26
N ARG A 114 11.56 -24.17 9.52
CA ARG A 114 13.02 -24.13 9.64
C ARG A 114 13.51 -24.76 10.94
N SER A 115 12.88 -24.51 12.09
CA SER A 115 13.31 -25.15 13.36
C SER A 115 13.12 -26.67 13.36
N ALA A 116 12.12 -27.19 12.64
CA ALA A 116 11.91 -28.63 12.50
C ALA A 116 12.96 -29.34 11.61
N ARG A 117 13.73 -28.60 10.81
CA ARG A 117 14.75 -29.15 9.90
C ARG A 117 16.14 -29.27 10.54
N TRP A 118 16.38 -28.66 11.70
CA TRP A 118 17.67 -28.72 12.41
C TRP A 118 17.74 -29.84 13.46
N SER A 119 16.62 -30.48 13.81
CA SER A 119 16.56 -31.48 14.88
C SER A 119 16.74 -32.95 14.41
N SER A 120 17.17 -33.20 13.16
CA SER A 120 17.25 -34.56 12.62
C SER A 120 18.51 -34.87 11.79
N TRP A 121 19.68 -34.39 12.21
CA TRP A 121 20.98 -34.82 11.65
C TRP A 121 21.76 -35.63 12.70
N PRO A 122 22.28 -36.84 12.39
CA PRO A 122 23.03 -37.63 13.36
C PRO A 122 24.47 -37.11 13.58
N ASP A 123 24.88 -37.04 14.85
CA ASP A 123 26.14 -36.49 15.39
C ASP A 123 27.42 -37.31 15.09
N ARG A 124 27.73 -37.66 13.84
CA ARG A 124 28.97 -38.44 13.58
C ARG A 124 29.72 -38.05 12.32
N LEU A 125 30.43 -36.92 12.30
CA LEU A 125 31.50 -36.66 11.31
C LEU A 125 32.62 -35.70 11.78
N TRP A 126 33.17 -35.88 12.99
CA TRP A 126 34.52 -35.35 13.28
C TRP A 126 35.28 -36.24 14.26
N ALA A 127 36.15 -37.11 13.74
CA ALA A 127 37.22 -37.75 14.49
C ALA A 127 38.30 -38.22 13.52
N LEU A 128 39.29 -37.37 13.24
CA LEU A 128 40.60 -37.81 12.76
C LEU A 128 41.60 -37.55 13.89
N PRO A 129 42.42 -38.53 14.30
CA PRO A 129 43.38 -38.33 15.37
C PRO A 129 44.63 -37.64 14.83
N LEU A 130 45.04 -36.54 15.47
CA LEU A 130 46.43 -36.10 15.42
C LEU A 130 47.23 -36.98 16.39
N ARG A 131 48.29 -37.62 15.89
CA ARG A 131 49.37 -38.18 16.70
C ARG A 131 50.67 -37.43 16.37
N PRO A 132 51.60 -37.29 17.35
CA PRO A 132 52.83 -36.53 17.20
C PRO A 132 53.79 -37.12 16.18
#